data_AF-A0A816EYG8-F1
#
_entry.id   AF-A0A816EYG8-F1
#
_cell.length_a   1.000
_cell.length_b   1.000
_cell.length_c   1.000
_cell.angle_alpha   90.00
_cell.angle_beta   90.00
_cell.angle_gamma   90.00
#
_symmetry.space_group_name_H-M   'P 1'
#
loop_
_entity.id
_entity.type
_entity.pdbx_description
1 polymer ?
#
loop_
_entity_poly.entity_id
_entity_poly.type
_entity_poly.pdbx_seq_one_letter_code
_entity_poly.pdbx_strand_id
1 'polypeptide(L)'
;MAGVFPGCNSIDEFWTMLQEGRSGIATLSDDELRDCVSAELLANTRYVRRMGRLTCGVDLFDHTFFGVTSREASLTDPQHRLLLEIVYRACEDAAVNLRSPDETIACFIAASD
;
A
#
# COMPACT_ATOMS: atom_id res chain seq x y z
N MET A 1 -14.47 -4.05 -4.65
CA MET A 1 -13.18 -4.63 -4.24
C MET A 1 -12.07 -3.69 -4.66
N ALA A 2 -11.07 -3.44 -3.80
CA ALA A 2 -9.90 -2.65 -4.16
C ALA A 2 -8.64 -3.23 -3.48
N GLY A 3 -7.48 -2.98 -4.06
CA GLY A 3 -6.21 -3.47 -3.54
C GLY A 3 -5.02 -2.89 -4.28
N VAL A 4 -3.89 -2.81 -3.57
CA VAL A 4 -2.58 -2.40 -4.09
C VAL A 4 -1.60 -3.52 -3.76
N PHE A 5 -0.77 -3.88 -4.74
CA PHE A 5 0.13 -5.03 -4.67
C PHE A 5 1.52 -4.66 -5.17
N PRO A 6 2.55 -5.47 -4.88
CA PRO A 6 3.87 -5.27 -5.45
C PRO A 6 3.81 -5.15 -6.99
N GLY A 7 4.24 -4.01 -7.52
CA GLY A 7 4.21 -3.74 -8.96
C GLY A 7 2.85 -3.41 -9.57
N CYS A 8 1.77 -3.31 -8.79
CA CYS A 8 0.41 -3.08 -9.28
C CYS A 8 -0.37 -2.15 -8.34
N ASN A 9 -0.97 -1.11 -8.88
CA ASN A 9 -1.69 -0.08 -8.13
C ASN A 9 -3.20 -0.31 -8.10
N SER A 10 -3.68 -1.37 -8.74
CA SER A 10 -5.09 -1.78 -8.79
C SER A 10 -5.23 -3.31 -8.92
N ILE A 11 -6.46 -3.79 -8.73
CA ILE A 11 -6.82 -5.21 -8.95
C ILE A 11 -6.70 -5.57 -10.43
N ASP A 12 -7.06 -4.67 -11.34
CA ASP A 12 -6.97 -4.92 -12.78
C ASP A 12 -5.52 -5.10 -13.22
N GLU A 13 -4.62 -4.22 -12.77
CA GLU A 13 -3.19 -4.35 -13.04
C GLU A 13 -2.63 -5.66 -12.47
N PHE A 14 -3.06 -6.01 -11.26
CA PHE A 14 -2.67 -7.26 -10.62
C PHE A 14 -3.15 -8.48 -11.42
N TRP A 15 -4.40 -8.45 -11.90
CA TRP A 15 -4.96 -9.52 -12.71
C TRP A 15 -4.22 -9.68 -14.04
N THR A 16 -3.93 -8.58 -14.74
CA THR A 16 -3.12 -8.60 -15.96
C THR A 16 -1.72 -9.18 -15.69
N MET A 17 -1.06 -8.76 -14.61
CA MET A 17 0.24 -9.29 -14.22
C MET A 17 0.21 -10.82 -14.01
N LEU A 18 -0.85 -11.33 -13.37
CA LEU A 18 -1.05 -12.77 -13.16
C LEU A 18 -1.27 -13.51 -14.48
N GLN A 19 -2.12 -12.97 -15.37
CA GLN A 19 -2.38 -13.57 -16.68
C GLN A 19 -1.11 -13.67 -17.53
N GLU A 20 -0.22 -12.68 -17.43
CA GLU A 20 1.05 -12.63 -18.14
C GLU A 20 2.17 -13.46 -17.46
N GLY A 21 1.91 -14.04 -16.28
CA GLY A 21 2.92 -14.77 -15.51
C GLY A 21 4.07 -13.90 -15.00
N ARG A 22 3.84 -12.59 -14.84
CA ARG A 22 4.85 -11.64 -14.34
C ARG A 22 4.93 -11.67 -12.81
N SER A 23 6.08 -11.24 -12.28
CA SER A 23 6.34 -11.16 -10.84
C SER A 23 6.49 -9.70 -10.40
N GLY A 24 5.80 -9.33 -9.32
CA GLY A 24 5.98 -8.03 -8.64
C GLY A 24 7.21 -7.95 -7.72
N ILE A 25 8.05 -9.00 -7.70
CA ILE A 25 9.28 -9.02 -6.90
C ILE A 25 10.39 -8.30 -7.65
N ALA A 26 10.84 -7.19 -7.10
CA ALA A 26 11.95 -6.39 -7.61
C ALA A 26 13.28 -6.75 -6.93
N THR A 27 14.38 -6.52 -7.62
CA THR A 27 15.72 -6.52 -7.01
C THR A 27 16.03 -5.10 -6.58
N LEU A 28 16.39 -4.93 -5.30
CA LEU A 28 16.68 -3.62 -4.73
C LEU A 28 18.17 -3.29 -4.88
N SER A 29 18.45 -2.01 -5.12
CA SER A 29 19.78 -1.44 -5.14
C SER A 29 20.36 -1.31 -3.72
N ASP A 30 21.69 -1.17 -3.61
CA ASP A 30 22.35 -0.91 -2.33
C ASP A 30 21.90 0.41 -1.70
N ASP A 31 21.59 1.42 -2.53
CA ASP A 31 21.06 2.70 -2.05
C ASP A 31 19.69 2.53 -1.36
N GLU A 32 18.78 1.75 -1.94
CA GLU A 32 17.45 1.50 -1.38
C GLU A 32 17.48 0.69 -0.08
N LEU A 33 18.49 -0.16 0.09
CA LEU A 33 18.60 -1.03 1.26
C LEU A 33 19.44 -0.41 2.38
N ARG A 34 20.19 0.66 2.10
CA ARG A 34 21.15 1.26 3.03
C ARG A 34 20.55 1.63 4.39
N ASP A 35 19.32 2.14 4.37
CA ASP A 35 18.63 2.63 5.57
C ASP A 35 17.80 1.54 6.26
N CYS A 36 17.56 0.42 5.58
CA CYS A 36 16.70 -0.67 6.05
C CYS A 36 17.50 -1.91 6.48
N VAL A 37 18.77 -2.00 6.11
CA VAL A 37 19.61 -3.20 6.27
C VAL A 37 20.99 -2.81 6.79
N SER A 38 21.50 -3.56 7.77
CA SER A 38 22.84 -3.29 8.31
C SER A 38 23.92 -3.48 7.23
N ALA A 39 25.00 -2.69 7.32
CA ALA A 39 26.14 -2.78 6.40
C ALA A 39 26.77 -4.18 6.37
N GLU A 40 26.78 -4.88 7.51
CA GLU A 40 27.27 -6.26 7.63
C GLU A 40 26.42 -7.24 6.83
N LEU A 41 25.08 -7.07 6.87
CA LEU A 41 24.16 -7.93 6.13
C LEU A 41 24.19 -7.61 4.63
N LEU A 42 24.35 -6.33 4.26
CA LEU A 42 24.52 -5.92 2.86
C LEU A 42 25.81 -6.46 2.22
N ALA A 43 26.89 -6.55 3.00
CA ALA A 43 28.16 -7.15 2.58
C ALA A 43 28.12 -8.68 2.49
N ASN A 44 27.09 -9.33 3.05
CA ASN A 44 26.95 -10.77 3.01
C ASN A 44 26.48 -11.24 1.63
N THR A 45 27.29 -12.05 0.95
CA THR A 45 26.99 -12.61 -0.38
C THR A 45 25.77 -13.52 -0.42
N ARG A 46 25.30 -14.01 0.74
CA ARG A 46 24.08 -14.82 0.86
C ARG A 46 22.82 -13.98 1.08
N TYR A 47 22.92 -12.66 1.21
CA TYR A 47 21.76 -11.80 1.38
C TYR A 47 20.97 -11.67 0.07
N VAL A 48 19.69 -12.03 0.09
CA VAL A 48 18.81 -11.97 -1.08
C VAL A 48 18.14 -10.60 -1.13
N ARG A 49 18.55 -9.78 -2.11
CA ARG A 49 18.07 -8.40 -2.29
C ARG A 49 16.78 -8.33 -3.09
N ARG A 50 15.85 -9.25 -2.86
CA ARG A 50 14.59 -9.35 -3.62
C ARG A 50 13.39 -9.20 -2.70
N MET A 51 12.51 -8.25 -3.01
CA MET A 51 11.30 -7.98 -2.23
C MET A 51 10.17 -7.49 -3.15
N GLY A 52 8.93 -7.70 -2.71
CA GLY A 52 7.78 -7.03 -3.31
C GLY A 52 7.78 -5.55 -2.95
N ARG A 53 7.72 -4.67 -3.94
CA ARG A 53 7.69 -3.21 -3.73
C ARG A 53 6.40 -2.62 -4.28
N LEU A 54 5.69 -1.87 -3.45
CA LEU A 54 4.58 -1.06 -3.91
C LEU A 54 5.13 0.07 -4.80
N THR A 55 4.55 0.25 -5.98
CA THR A 55 5.14 1.08 -7.04
C THR A 55 4.72 2.54 -7.00
N CYS A 56 3.62 2.89 -6.33
CA CYS A 56 3.16 4.26 -6.26
C CYS A 56 2.88 4.72 -4.83
N GLY A 57 3.41 5.90 -4.50
CA GLY A 57 2.77 6.83 -3.57
C GLY A 57 2.43 6.32 -2.17
N VAL A 58 3.18 5.36 -1.62
CA VAL A 58 2.94 4.88 -0.23
C VAL A 58 3.01 6.01 0.79
N ASP A 59 3.76 7.06 0.49
CA ASP A 59 3.89 8.26 1.31
C ASP A 59 2.87 9.37 0.96
N LEU A 60 2.14 9.23 -0.15
CA LEU A 60 1.11 10.18 -0.59
C LEU A 60 -0.21 9.89 0.12
N PHE A 61 -0.98 10.95 0.40
CA PHE A 61 -2.30 10.84 1.02
C PHE A 61 -3.11 12.11 0.79
N ASP A 62 -4.34 11.98 0.29
CA ASP A 62 -5.27 13.12 0.17
C ASP A 62 -5.93 13.44 1.52
N HIS A 63 -5.16 14.07 2.40
CA HIS A 63 -5.62 14.37 3.76
C HIS A 63 -6.86 15.28 3.78
N THR A 64 -7.00 16.18 2.79
CA THR A 64 -8.17 17.06 2.67
C THR A 64 -9.45 16.29 2.41
N PHE A 65 -9.40 15.27 1.55
CA PHE A 65 -10.54 14.42 1.24
C PHE A 65 -11.06 13.69 2.49
N PHE A 66 -10.14 13.19 3.33
CA PHE A 66 -10.46 12.49 4.58
C PHE A 66 -10.73 13.42 5.77
N GLY A 67 -10.69 14.75 5.59
CA GLY A 67 -10.90 15.71 6.67
C GLY A 67 -9.80 15.73 7.73
N VAL A 68 -8.59 15.30 7.36
CA VAL A 68 -7.41 15.24 8.23
C VAL A 68 -6.52 16.45 7.97
N THR A 69 -5.95 17.04 9.03
CA THR A 69 -5.01 18.17 8.87
C THR A 69 -3.67 17.69 8.30
N SER A 70 -2.92 18.58 7.65
CA SER A 70 -1.59 18.23 7.12
C SER A 70 -0.63 17.73 8.21
N ARG A 71 -0.73 18.30 9.42
CA ARG A 71 0.06 17.88 10.58
C ARG A 71 -0.30 16.46 11.01
N GLU A 72 -1.59 16.14 11.16
CA GLU A 72 -2.02 14.79 11.51
C GLU A 72 -1.62 13.79 10.43
N ALA A 73 -1.82 14.11 9.15
CA ALA A 73 -1.42 13.27 8.04
C ALA A 73 0.08 12.93 8.06
N SER A 74 0.94 13.92 8.36
CA SER A 74 2.40 13.70 8.46
C SER A 74 2.83 12.79 9.62
N LEU A 75 2.02 12.72 10.68
CA LEU A 75 2.25 11.87 11.85
C LEU A 75 1.53 10.52 11.74
N THR A 76 0.68 10.34 10.74
CA THR A 76 -0.10 9.11 10.55
C THR A 76 0.73 8.06 9.84
N ASP A 77 0.74 6.85 10.37
CA ASP A 77 1.40 5.70 9.77
C ASP A 77 0.97 5.54 8.28
N PRO A 78 1.92 5.38 7.34
CA PRO A 78 1.61 5.14 5.93
C PRO A 78 0.60 4.01 5.68
N GLN A 79 0.65 2.93 6.49
CA GLN A 79 -0.29 1.81 6.38
C GLN A 79 -1.72 2.23 6.66
N HIS A 80 -1.95 3.09 7.67
CA HIS A 80 -3.27 3.62 7.96
C HIS A 80 -3.77 4.55 6.84
N ARG A 81 -2.89 5.40 6.29
CA ARG A 81 -3.22 6.29 5.17
C ARG A 81 -3.63 5.50 3.93
N LEU A 82 -2.83 4.49 3.57
CA LEU A 82 -3.13 3.61 2.45
C LEU A 82 -4.43 2.80 2.68
N LEU A 83 -4.65 2.31 3.90
CA LEU A 83 -5.86 1.58 4.27
C LEU A 83 -7.12 2.42 4.05
N LEU A 84 -7.12 3.68 4.48
CA LEU A 84 -8.26 4.59 4.29
C LEU A 84 -8.61 4.75 2.81
N GLU A 85 -7.60 4.93 1.95
CA GLU A 85 -7.80 5.00 0.50
C GLU A 85 -8.34 3.70 -0.09
N ILE A 86 -7.81 2.54 0.32
CA ILE A 86 -8.26 1.25 -0.18
C ILE A 86 -9.71 0.97 0.22
N VAL A 87 -10.07 1.26 1.48
CA VAL A 87 -11.45 1.09 1.97
C VAL A 87 -12.40 1.99 1.15
N TYR A 88 -12.03 3.24 0.94
CA TYR A 88 -12.83 4.16 0.14
C TYR A 88 -13.01 3.66 -1.30
N ARG A 89 -11.93 3.28 -1.99
CA ARG A 89 -11.98 2.71 -3.35
C ARG A 89 -12.82 1.42 -3.40
N ALA A 90 -12.76 0.59 -2.36
CA ALA A 90 -13.54 -0.65 -2.29
C ALA A 90 -15.05 -0.36 -2.19
N CYS A 91 -15.43 0.67 -1.43
CA CYS A 91 -16.80 1.15 -1.35
C CYS A 91 -17.27 1.78 -2.66
N GLU A 92 -16.41 2.55 -3.34
CA GLU A 92 -16.73 3.11 -4.67
C GLU A 92 -16.99 2.01 -5.70
N ASP A 93 -16.14 0.97 -5.76
CA ASP A 93 -16.35 -0.17 -6.66
C ASP A 93 -17.67 -0.92 -6.36
N ALA A 94 -18.06 -0.97 -5.08
CA ALA A 94 -19.33 -1.56 -4.66
C ALA A 94 -20.54 -0.61 -4.82
N ALA A 95 -20.34 0.62 -5.32
CA ALA A 95 -21.35 1.67 -5.40
C ALA A 95 -22.04 1.99 -4.04
N VAL A 96 -21.32 1.85 -2.93
CA VAL A 96 -21.80 2.12 -1.58
C VAL A 96 -21.65 3.60 -1.26
N ASN A 97 -22.73 4.24 -0.80
CA ASN A 97 -22.70 5.64 -0.37
C ASN A 97 -22.31 5.76 1.10
N LEU A 98 -21.02 6.00 1.37
CA LEU A 98 -20.47 6.18 2.72
C LEU A 98 -20.99 7.40 3.49
N ARG A 99 -21.75 8.29 2.84
CA ARG A 99 -22.34 9.48 3.47
C ARG A 99 -23.82 9.30 3.84
N SER A 100 -24.37 8.12 3.57
CA SER A 100 -25.75 7.80 3.95
C SER A 100 -25.84 7.66 5.48
N PRO A 101 -26.73 8.41 6.16
CA PRO A 101 -26.82 8.40 7.63
C PRO A 101 -27.49 7.14 8.20
N ASP A 102 -28.16 6.33 7.38
CA ASP A 102 -29.04 5.24 7.84
C ASP A 102 -28.42 3.84 7.77
N GLU A 103 -27.18 3.71 7.31
CA GLU A 103 -26.50 2.42 7.17
C GLU A 103 -25.37 2.25 8.18
N THR A 104 -25.46 1.20 9.00
CA THR A 104 -24.35 0.77 9.87
C THR A 104 -23.42 -0.13 9.08
N ILE A 105 -22.19 0.33 8.86
CA ILE A 105 -21.15 -0.43 8.16
C ILE A 105 -20.11 -0.89 9.17
N ALA A 106 -19.94 -2.21 9.31
CA ALA A 106 -18.89 -2.78 10.14
C ALA A 106 -17.57 -2.86 9.34
N CYS A 107 -16.46 -2.52 9.98
CA CYS A 107 -15.12 -2.60 9.39
C CYS A 107 -14.24 -3.55 10.22
N PHE A 108 -13.68 -4.56 9.57
CA PHE A 108 -12.76 -5.53 10.18
C PHE A 108 -11.44 -5.48 9.43
N ILE A 109 -10.37 -5.14 10.14
CA ILE A 109 -9.03 -4.96 9.58
C ILE A 109 -8.05 -5.81 10.38
N ALA A 110 -7.12 -6.45 9.69
CA ALA A 110 -5.98 -7.13 10.29
C ALA A 110 -4.70 -6.40 9.89
N ALA A 111 -3.84 -6.15 10.86
CA ALA A 111 -2.51 -5.60 10.68
C ALA A 111 -1.54 -6.32 11.61
N SER A 112 -0.27 -6.38 11.21
CA SER A 112 0.82 -6.91 12.01
C SER A 112 2.03 -6.01 11.84
N ASP A 113 2.76 -5.79 12.93
CA ASP A 113 4.02 -5.05 12.96
C ASP A 113 5.21 -5.89 12.46
#